data_AF-A0A0B1SHM1-F1
#
_entry.id   AF-A0A0B1SHM1-F1
#
_cell.length_a   1.000
_cell.length_b   1.000
_cell.length_c   1.000
_cell.angle_alpha   90.00
_cell.angle_beta   90.00
_cell.angle_gamma   90.00
#
_symmetry.space_group_name_H-M   'P 1'
#
loop_
_entity.id
_entity.type
_entity.pdbx_description
1 polymer ?
#
loop_
_entity_poly.entity_id
_entity_poly.type
_entity_poly.pdbx_seq_one_letter_code
_entity_poly.pdbx_strand_id
1 'polypeptide(L)'
;MPKIFPGAIKHARVHEIRGHQFVATFFRQFTFCSLCSEFMWGLNKQGYQCQLCGTAVHKKCHEKIIMQCPGSAKNTKETIVSLVFWQIFGCTSLLAIWQTACF
;
A
#
# COMPACT_ATOMS: atom_id res chain seq x y z
N MET A 1 -1.15 -29.66 22.63
CA MET A 1 0.01 -29.02 21.95
C MET A 1 -0.43 -28.56 20.57
N PRO A 2 -0.50 -27.24 20.30
CA PRO A 2 -0.82 -26.76 18.95
C PRO A 2 0.37 -27.00 18.03
N LYS A 3 0.14 -27.67 16.90
CA LYS A 3 1.15 -27.93 15.88
C LYS A 3 1.36 -26.65 15.07
N ILE A 4 2.50 -25.99 15.25
CA ILE A 4 2.97 -24.92 14.37
C ILE A 4 3.52 -25.59 13.12
N PHE A 5 2.79 -25.53 12.01
CA PHE A 5 3.33 -25.87 10.71
C PHE A 5 4.21 -24.69 10.27
N PRO A 6 5.53 -24.85 10.09
CA PRO A 6 6.32 -23.83 9.42
C PRO A 6 5.91 -23.84 7.95
N GLY A 7 4.89 -23.03 7.61
CA GLY A 7 4.53 -22.78 6.23
C GLY A 7 5.76 -22.28 5.48
N ALA A 8 6.11 -22.96 4.38
CA ALA A 8 7.25 -22.62 3.55
C ALA A 8 7.24 -21.13 3.18
N ILE A 9 8.23 -20.38 3.69
CA ILE A 9 8.44 -18.99 3.34
C ILE A 9 8.78 -18.97 1.85
N LYS A 10 7.84 -18.53 1.02
CA LYS A 10 8.07 -18.36 -0.42
C LYS A 10 8.84 -17.05 -0.54
N HIS A 11 10.14 -17.11 -0.75
CA HIS A 11 10.93 -15.92 -1.04
C HIS A 11 10.43 -15.36 -2.38
N ALA A 12 9.57 -14.34 -2.33
CA ALA A 12 9.19 -13.60 -3.52
C ALA A 12 10.46 -12.93 -4.05
N ARG A 13 10.77 -13.12 -5.34
CA ARG A 13 11.94 -12.47 -5.95
C ARG A 13 11.71 -10.96 -5.95
N VAL A 14 12.56 -10.24 -5.22
CA VAL A 14 12.56 -8.78 -5.13
C VAL A 14 13.48 -8.23 -6.21
N HIS A 15 12.99 -7.27 -6.99
CA HIS A 15 13.77 -6.52 -7.96
C HIS A 15 14.06 -5.13 -7.39
N GLU A 16 15.33 -4.83 -7.13
CA GLU A 16 15.72 -3.52 -6.60
C GLU A 16 16.11 -2.57 -7.73
N ILE A 17 15.36 -1.48 -7.90
CA ILE A 17 15.59 -0.49 -8.96
C ILE A 17 15.47 0.91 -8.35
N ARG A 18 16.56 1.68 -8.39
CA ARG A 18 16.60 3.08 -7.90
C ARG A 18 16.07 3.23 -6.45
N GLY A 19 16.40 2.28 -5.59
CA GLY A 19 15.98 2.23 -4.18
C GLY A 19 14.56 1.71 -3.95
N HIS A 20 13.84 1.28 -5.00
CA HIS A 20 12.55 0.60 -4.86
C HIS A 20 12.73 -0.90 -4.81
N GLN A 21 12.04 -1.56 -3.87
CA GLN A 21 11.97 -3.03 -3.79
C GLN A 21 10.71 -3.54 -4.47
N PHE A 22 10.77 -3.73 -5.78
CA PHE A 22 9.65 -4.20 -6.58
C PHE A 22 9.41 -5.69 -6.41
N VAL A 23 8.19 -6.04 -6.00
CA VAL A 23 7.72 -7.42 -5.89
C VAL A 23 6.57 -7.62 -6.86
N ALA A 24 6.59 -8.72 -7.62
CA ALA A 24 5.50 -9.09 -8.50
C ALA A 24 4.26 -9.41 -7.65
N THR A 25 3.20 -8.60 -7.80
CA THR A 25 1.98 -8.72 -7.01
C THR A 25 0.74 -8.76 -7.89
N PHE A 26 -0.28 -9.47 -7.42
CA PHE A 26 -1.56 -9.52 -8.09
C PHE A 26 -2.51 -8.50 -7.45
N PHE A 27 -2.79 -7.42 -8.16
CA PHE A 27 -3.79 -6.43 -7.74
C PHE A 27 -5.19 -7.02 -7.91
N ARG A 28 -5.98 -7.02 -6.83
CA ARG A 28 -7.40 -7.46 -6.87
C ARG A 28 -8.36 -6.33 -7.22
N GLN A 29 -7.88 -5.09 -7.20
CA GLN A 29 -8.65 -3.87 -7.43
C GLN A 29 -8.08 -3.11 -8.62
N PHE A 30 -8.92 -2.22 -9.17
CA PHE A 30 -8.55 -1.31 -10.24
C PHE A 30 -7.38 -0.42 -9.78
N THR A 31 -6.17 -0.71 -10.26
CA THR A 31 -4.95 0.02 -9.91
C THR A 31 -4.37 0.71 -11.14
N PHE A 32 -3.93 1.95 -10.98
CA PHE A 32 -3.27 2.74 -12.03
C PHE A 32 -1.76 2.67 -11.90
N CYS A 33 -1.06 2.66 -13.03
CA CYS A 33 0.40 2.70 -13.05
C CYS A 33 0.90 4.12 -12.76
N SER A 34 1.79 4.31 -11.79
CA SER A 34 2.32 5.65 -11.48
C SER A 34 3.23 6.25 -12.56
N LEU A 35 3.66 5.46 -13.55
CA LEU A 35 4.53 5.94 -14.63
C LEU A 35 3.74 6.39 -15.87
N CYS A 36 2.81 5.56 -16.35
CA CYS A 36 2.04 5.85 -17.57
C CYS A 36 0.62 6.32 -17.29
N SER A 37 0.17 6.31 -16.02
CA SER A 37 -1.20 6.63 -15.61
C SER A 37 -2.28 5.78 -16.28
N GLU A 38 -1.88 4.71 -16.96
CA GLU A 38 -2.79 3.76 -17.58
C GLU A 38 -3.25 2.72 -16.58
N PHE A 39 -4.38 2.12 -16.92
CA PHE A 39 -5.01 1.12 -16.10
C PHE A 39 -4.23 -0.20 -16.16
N MET A 40 -3.96 -0.81 -15.00
CA MET A 40 -3.22 -2.08 -14.91
C MET A 40 -4.19 -3.27 -15.02
N TRP A 41 -4.67 -3.55 -16.22
CA TRP A 41 -5.54 -4.70 -16.55
C TRP A 41 -4.96 -5.51 -17.70
N GLY A 42 -4.99 -6.84 -17.58
CA GLY A 42 -4.51 -7.73 -18.63
C GLY A 42 -4.27 -9.15 -18.12
N LEU A 43 -4.52 -10.14 -18.98
CA LEU A 43 -4.45 -11.57 -18.64
C LEU A 43 -3.06 -12.06 -18.16
N ASN A 44 -1.98 -11.31 -18.40
CA ASN A 44 -0.62 -11.76 -18.13
C ASN A 44 -0.01 -11.12 -16.87
N LYS A 45 -0.25 -11.77 -15.72
CA LYS A 45 0.44 -11.60 -14.41
C LYS A 45 0.79 -10.14 -14.04
N GLN A 46 -0.17 -9.55 -13.33
CA GLN A 46 -0.30 -8.17 -12.87
C GLN A 46 0.95 -7.66 -12.12
N GLY A 47 1.18 -6.35 -12.20
CA GLY A 47 2.51 -5.69 -12.20
C GLY A 47 3.40 -5.80 -10.95
N TYR A 48 4.29 -4.82 -10.81
CA TYR A 48 5.21 -4.72 -9.69
C TYR A 48 4.70 -3.71 -8.68
N GLN A 49 4.81 -4.05 -7.39
CA GLN A 49 4.56 -3.12 -6.30
C GLN A 49 5.81 -3.00 -5.42
N CYS A 50 6.21 -1.77 -5.16
CA CYS A 50 7.29 -1.50 -4.23
C CYS A 50 6.83 -1.80 -2.81
N GLN A 51 7.57 -2.62 -2.07
CA GLN A 51 7.25 -2.94 -0.66
C GLN A 51 7.45 -1.74 0.28
N LEU A 52 8.27 -0.76 -0.11
CA LEU A 52 8.64 0.37 0.75
C LEU A 52 7.66 1.54 0.63
N CYS A 53 7.36 1.97 -0.60
CA CYS A 53 6.50 3.12 -0.85
C CYS A 53 5.12 2.75 -1.42
N GLY A 54 4.85 1.48 -1.69
CA GLY A 54 3.58 1.02 -2.26
C GLY A 54 3.36 1.38 -3.73
N THR A 55 4.32 2.04 -4.39
CA THR A 55 4.21 2.44 -5.80
C THR A 55 4.00 1.22 -6.69
N ALA A 56 2.97 1.29 -7.52
CA ALA A 56 2.51 0.22 -8.37
C ALA A 56 2.79 0.56 -9.84
N VAL A 57 3.47 -0.33 -10.55
CA VAL A 57 3.90 -0.13 -11.95
C VAL A 57 3.72 -1.37 -12.79
N HIS A 58 3.53 -1.17 -14.10
CA HIS A 58 3.55 -2.27 -15.06
C HIS A 58 4.93 -2.94 -15.14
N LYS A 59 4.96 -4.19 -15.61
CA LYS A 59 6.20 -4.91 -15.94
C LYS A 59 7.07 -4.18 -16.97
N LYS A 60 6.49 -3.44 -17.91
CA LYS A 60 7.27 -2.64 -18.87
C LYS A 60 7.73 -1.29 -18.31
N CYS A 61 7.05 -0.83 -17.25
CA CYS A 61 7.29 0.49 -16.66
C CYS A 61 8.37 0.45 -15.56
N HIS A 62 8.63 -0.71 -14.93
CA HIS A 62 9.58 -0.80 -13.83
C HIS A 62 11.03 -0.41 -14.20
N GLU A 63 11.47 -0.71 -15.43
CA GLU A 63 12.80 -0.31 -15.94
C GLU A 63 12.90 1.20 -16.23
N LYS A 64 11.76 1.84 -16.53
CA LYS A 64 11.68 3.24 -16.94
C LYS A 64 11.45 4.20 -15.76
N ILE A 65 11.40 3.70 -14.53
CA ILE A 65 11.19 4.54 -13.36
C ILE A 65 12.35 5.53 -13.23
N ILE A 66 12.07 6.82 -13.19
CA ILE A 66 13.09 7.86 -12.96
C ILE A 66 13.16 8.28 -11.50
N MET A 67 11.98 8.25 -10.87
CA MET A 67 11.73 8.62 -9.48
C MET A 67 12.39 7.68 -8.46
N GLN A 68 13.16 8.26 -7.53
CA GLN A 68 13.75 7.53 -6.40
C GLN A 68 12.70 7.14 -5.36
N CYS A 69 12.94 6.06 -4.62
CA CYS A 69 11.99 5.59 -3.64
C CYS A 69 11.92 6.51 -2.41
N PRO A 70 10.75 7.10 -2.09
CA PRO A 70 10.60 7.91 -0.88
C PRO A 70 10.63 7.05 0.39
N GLY A 71 10.36 5.74 0.27
CA GLY A 71 10.21 4.79 1.37
C GLY A 71 11.48 4.09 1.81
N SER A 72 12.63 4.31 1.15
CA SER A 72 13.91 3.70 1.56
C SER A 72 14.35 4.11 2.98
N ALA A 73 13.69 5.09 3.59
CA ALA A 73 14.01 5.55 4.93
C ALA A 73 13.14 4.94 6.06
N LYS A 74 11.84 4.62 5.89
CA LYS A 74 10.96 4.36 7.05
C LYS A 74 9.74 3.49 6.72
N ASN A 75 9.86 2.18 6.95
CA ASN A 75 8.72 1.28 6.97
C ASN A 75 7.86 1.46 8.23
N THR A 76 6.52 1.45 8.05
CA THR A 76 5.51 0.80 8.93
C THR A 76 4.94 1.49 10.18
N LYS A 77 4.67 2.81 10.20
CA LYS A 77 3.80 3.39 11.27
C LYS A 77 2.63 4.26 10.79
N GLU A 78 2.73 4.88 9.63
CA GLU A 78 1.80 5.97 9.29
C GLU A 78 0.42 5.49 8.81
N THR A 79 0.32 4.28 8.24
CA THR A 79 -0.97 3.72 7.80
C THR A 79 -1.80 3.14 8.96
N ILE A 80 -1.16 2.68 10.04
CA ILE A 80 -1.90 2.20 11.23
C ILE A 80 -2.43 3.41 12.01
N VAL A 81 -1.68 4.50 12.09
CA VAL A 81 -2.12 5.72 12.78
C VAL A 81 -3.34 6.34 12.08
N SER A 82 -3.40 6.37 10.74
CA SER A 82 -4.57 6.94 10.03
C SER A 82 -5.84 6.10 10.15
N LEU A 83 -5.74 4.77 10.15
CA LEU A 83 -6.90 3.88 10.34
C LEU A 83 -7.39 3.87 11.80
N VAL A 84 -6.49 3.92 12.78
CA VAL A 84 -6.86 4.00 14.20
C VAL A 84 -7.45 5.37 14.56
N PHE A 85 -6.95 6.47 13.97
CA PHE A 85 -7.49 7.81 14.22
C PHE A 85 -8.93 7.97 13.75
N TRP A 86 -9.28 7.45 12.56
CA TRP A 86 -10.66 7.52 12.06
C TRP A 86 -11.62 6.64 12.90
N GLN A 87 -11.16 5.48 13.38
CA GLN A 87 -12.01 4.55 14.11
C GLN A 87 -12.29 5.00 15.56
N ILE A 88 -11.39 5.78 16.18
CA ILE A 88 -11.58 6.28 17.55
C ILE A 88 -12.34 7.63 17.58
N PHE A 89 -12.15 8.50 16.59
CA PHE A 89 -12.78 9.84 16.58
C PHE A 89 -14.02 9.97 15.66
N GLY A 90 -14.35 8.94 14.88
CA GLY A 90 -15.48 8.98 13.93
C GLY A 90 -16.87 8.69 14.52
N CYS A 91 -17.03 8.61 15.85
CA CYS A 91 -18.31 8.23 16.47
C CYS A 91 -18.69 9.06 17.71
N THR A 92 -18.29 10.33 17.79
CA THR A 92 -18.73 11.25 18.86
C THR A 92 -19.55 12.43 18.35
N SER A 93 -20.18 12.32 17.18
CA SER A 93 -21.02 13.39 16.61
C SER A 93 -22.52 13.11 16.66
N LEU A 94 -22.98 12.21 17.54
CA LEU A 94 -24.41 12.07 17.89
C LEU A 94 -24.73 12.41 19.35
N LEU A 95 -23.78 12.97 20.10
CA LEU A 95 -24.11 13.81 21.25
C LEU A 95 -23.90 15.26 20.82
N ALA A 96 -24.79 15.68 19.92
CA ALA A 96 -25.14 17.08 19.73
C ALA A 96 -25.51 17.66 21.10
N ILE A 97 -24.50 18.29 21.70
CA ILE A 97 -24.54 19.50 22.52
C ILE A 97 -25.97 19.97 22.77
N TRP A 98 -26.60 19.35 23.77
CA TRP A 98 -27.80 19.81 24.47
C TRP A 98 -27.42 20.67 25.68
N GLN A 99 -26.34 21.44 25.57
CA GLN A 99 -25.98 22.41 26.59
C GLN A 99 -25.03 23.45 26.01
N THR A 100 -25.33 24.72 26.24
CA THR A 100 -24.51 25.92 25.96
C THR A 100 -24.45 26.42 24.52
N ALA A 101 -25.48 27.16 24.10
CA ALA A 101 -25.38 28.62 24.04
C ALA A 101 -26.67 29.27 23.47
N CYS A 102 -27.36 30.03 24.33
CA CYS A 102 -28.02 31.31 24.03
C CYS A 102 -29.03 31.38 22.86
N PHE A 103 -30.30 31.07 23.14
CA PHE A 103 -31.37 32.07 23.26
C PHE A 103 -32.51 31.50 24.11
#